data_AF-A0A847AZI7-F1
#
_entry.id   AF-A0A847AZI7-F1
#
_cell.length_a   1.000
_cell.length_b   1.000
_cell.length_c   1.000
_cell.angle_alpha   90.00
_cell.angle_beta   90.00
_cell.angle_gamma   90.00
#
_symmetry.space_group_name_H-M   'P 1'
#
loop_
_entity.id
_entity.type
_entity.pdbx_description
1 polymer ?
#
loop_
_entity_poly.entity_id
_entity_poly.type
_entity_poly.pdbx_seq_one_letter_code
_entity_poly.pdbx_strand_id
1 'polypeptide(L)'
;MKNILEKYNYPEDEIAPLIDRYRRGEFQPSDNVLKAKVEAPADDAFGSLPPEGSPERARLYSIGMEAIEKGQLALVILNGGMATRFGGLVKGIVEVFDGMSFLELKIRTAMRISDKISFYIMNSFSTEEGTKKHFEEKNYFGIPERIKMFNQFIAPRINEKGEFFRQGDPTKGYYGPGHGDFPYAFKESGELKNFEDAGGKYIFFSNVDNLGALPIPEILGYHIESGAELTAEEAEKAPGDEGGAPALVDGRLQLVEGFAFPEGFDTSKIPVFNCNSYWVNSEALRKNFDLPWYIVEKEADSEKVIQFEHIAGDLTIFLESAFLRVSRDERFFPVKRPEDLENSREALRKLTGY
;
A
#
# COMPACT_ATOMS: atom_id res chain seq x y z
N MET A 1 22.47 -17.78 1.37
CA MET A 1 21.22 -17.76 2.18
C MET A 1 21.30 -16.70 3.29
N LYS A 2 22.25 -16.75 4.25
CA LYS A 2 22.39 -15.67 5.26
C LYS A 2 22.50 -14.26 4.66
N ASN A 3 23.28 -14.11 3.59
CA ASN A 3 23.51 -12.82 2.92
C ASN A 3 22.24 -12.14 2.35
N ILE A 4 21.22 -12.89 1.89
CA ILE A 4 19.99 -12.27 1.35
C ILE A 4 19.04 -11.87 2.48
N LEU A 5 18.90 -12.72 3.51
CA LEU A 5 18.06 -12.42 4.67
C LEU A 5 18.59 -11.21 5.44
N GLU A 6 19.91 -11.10 5.60
CA GLU A 6 20.57 -9.94 6.21
C GLU A 6 20.43 -8.67 5.34
N LYS A 7 20.59 -8.77 4.02
CA LYS A 7 20.45 -7.61 3.10
C LYS A 7 19.07 -6.96 3.17
N TYR A 8 18.02 -7.77 3.31
CA TYR A 8 16.63 -7.30 3.32
C TYR A 8 15.99 -7.47 4.70
N ASN A 9 16.76 -7.32 5.78
CA ASN A 9 16.25 -7.18 7.14
C ASN A 9 15.20 -8.24 7.54
N TYR A 10 15.53 -9.53 7.42
CA TYR A 10 14.62 -10.59 7.86
C TYR A 10 14.27 -10.47 9.35
N PRO A 11 12.98 -10.29 9.72
CA PRO A 11 12.55 -10.22 11.12
C PRO A 11 12.47 -11.62 11.75
N GLU A 12 13.64 -12.26 11.95
CA GLU A 12 13.74 -13.64 12.45
C GLU A 12 13.07 -13.81 13.82
N ASP A 13 13.25 -12.85 14.73
CA ASP A 13 12.71 -12.89 16.09
C ASP A 13 11.18 -12.85 16.14
N GLU A 14 10.52 -12.35 15.08
CA GLU A 14 9.07 -12.32 14.95
C GLU A 14 8.54 -13.53 14.18
N ILE A 15 9.19 -13.90 13.07
CA ILE A 15 8.72 -14.96 12.17
C ILE A 15 9.00 -16.36 12.73
N ALA A 16 10.14 -16.60 13.39
CA ALA A 16 10.46 -17.94 13.90
C ALA A 16 9.43 -18.46 14.93
N PRO A 17 8.97 -17.65 15.91
CA PRO A 17 7.87 -18.03 16.79
C PRO A 17 6.56 -18.34 16.06
N LEU A 18 6.23 -17.62 14.98
CA LEU A 18 5.03 -17.87 14.19
C LEU A 18 5.10 -19.21 13.46
N ILE A 19 6.26 -19.55 12.88
CA ILE A 19 6.50 -20.86 12.26
C ILE A 19 6.31 -21.99 13.30
N ASP A 20 6.85 -21.82 14.50
CA ASP A 20 6.73 -22.84 15.54
C ASP A 20 5.28 -23.00 16.03
N ARG A 21 4.54 -21.90 16.20
CA ARG A 21 3.10 -21.94 16.50
C ARG A 21 2.31 -22.61 15.38
N TYR A 22 2.63 -22.31 14.12
CA TYR A 22 2.01 -22.95 12.96
C TYR A 22 2.24 -24.46 12.96
N ARG A 23 3.48 -24.92 13.20
CA ARG A 23 3.81 -26.36 13.29
C ARG A 23 3.05 -27.08 14.41
N ARG A 24 2.77 -26.40 15.52
CA ARG A 24 2.01 -26.94 16.65
C ARG A 24 0.49 -26.84 16.48
N GLY A 25 0.01 -26.21 15.40
CA GLY A 25 -1.42 -25.97 15.18
C GLY A 25 -2.02 -24.85 16.05
N GLU A 26 -1.18 -23.99 16.64
CA GLU A 26 -1.56 -22.88 17.54
C GLU A 26 -1.76 -21.54 16.80
N PHE A 27 -1.46 -21.53 15.51
CA PHE A 27 -1.71 -20.40 14.62
C PHE A 27 -1.94 -20.93 13.21
N GLN A 28 -3.16 -20.84 12.72
CA GLN A 28 -3.63 -21.44 11.47
C GLN A 28 -4.36 -20.37 10.61
N PRO A 29 -4.60 -20.61 9.31
CA PRO A 29 -5.31 -19.64 8.46
C PRO A 29 -6.67 -19.19 9.03
N SER A 30 -7.38 -20.06 9.77
CA SER A 30 -8.61 -19.72 10.46
C SER A 30 -8.46 -18.68 11.57
N ASP A 31 -7.25 -18.51 12.12
CA ASP A 31 -6.95 -17.49 13.13
C ASP A 31 -6.80 -16.09 12.54
N ASN A 32 -6.81 -15.92 11.21
CA ASN A 32 -6.89 -14.61 10.58
C ASN A 32 -8.23 -13.90 10.87
N VAL A 33 -9.28 -14.66 11.19
CA VAL A 33 -10.61 -14.12 11.50
C VAL A 33 -10.60 -13.44 12.86
N LEU A 34 -11.09 -12.20 12.92
CA LEU A 34 -11.16 -11.42 14.15
C LEU A 34 -12.03 -12.12 15.20
N LYS A 35 -11.49 -12.20 16.43
CA LYS A 35 -12.18 -12.72 17.62
C LYS A 35 -12.70 -11.55 18.48
N ALA A 36 -13.41 -10.63 17.84
CA ALA A 36 -13.90 -9.39 18.44
C ALA A 36 -15.33 -9.07 17.99
N LYS A 37 -16.03 -8.16 18.69
CA LYS A 37 -17.33 -7.68 18.25
C LYS A 37 -17.12 -6.76 17.05
N VAL A 38 -17.74 -7.10 15.91
CA VAL A 38 -17.67 -6.31 14.68
C VAL A 38 -19.05 -5.75 14.32
N GLU A 39 -19.10 -4.44 14.11
CA GLU A 39 -20.31 -3.70 13.74
C GLU A 39 -20.04 -2.83 12.50
N ALA A 40 -21.07 -2.68 11.66
CA ALA A 40 -21.01 -1.72 10.56
C ALA A 40 -21.03 -0.29 11.15
N PRO A 41 -20.16 0.61 10.68
CA PRO A 41 -20.17 1.99 11.12
C PRO A 41 -21.41 2.72 10.54
N ALA A 42 -21.77 3.83 11.16
CA ALA A 42 -22.77 4.74 10.60
C ALA A 42 -22.20 5.48 9.38
N ASP A 43 -23.08 5.97 8.49
CA ASP A 43 -22.65 6.61 7.23
C ASP A 43 -21.86 7.91 7.46
N ASP A 44 -22.10 8.59 8.58
CA ASP A 44 -21.38 9.79 9.01
C ASP A 44 -19.96 9.51 9.55
N ALA A 45 -19.57 8.25 9.68
CA ALA A 45 -18.18 7.86 9.95
C ALA A 45 -17.26 8.13 8.75
N PHE A 46 -17.82 8.36 7.57
CA PHE A 46 -17.09 8.63 6.34
C PHE A 46 -17.13 10.11 6.01
N GLY A 47 -15.94 10.74 6.00
CA GLY A 47 -15.78 12.06 5.44
C GLY A 47 -16.10 12.05 3.95
N SER A 48 -16.46 13.21 3.42
CA SER A 48 -16.52 13.44 1.99
C SER A 48 -15.87 14.78 1.68
N LEU A 49 -15.35 14.88 0.47
CA LEU A 49 -14.82 16.14 0.01
C LEU A 49 -15.98 17.12 -0.26
N PRO A 50 -15.84 18.42 0.08
CA PRO A 50 -16.83 19.42 -0.27
C PRO A 50 -17.05 19.48 -1.79
N PRO A 51 -18.24 19.91 -2.26
CA PRO A 51 -18.55 19.97 -3.69
C PRO A 51 -17.49 20.73 -4.49
N GLU A 52 -17.25 20.30 -5.72
CA GLU A 52 -16.33 20.97 -6.63
C GLU A 52 -16.76 22.44 -6.84
N GLY A 53 -15.77 23.36 -6.82
CA GLY A 53 -16.01 24.80 -6.92
C GLY A 53 -16.52 25.50 -5.65
N SER A 54 -16.79 24.75 -4.56
CA SER A 54 -17.17 25.37 -3.28
C SER A 54 -16.00 26.13 -2.62
N PRO A 55 -16.28 27.19 -1.83
CA PRO A 55 -15.25 27.89 -1.05
C PRO A 55 -14.48 26.95 -0.10
N GLU A 56 -15.17 25.97 0.48
CA GLU A 56 -14.58 24.97 1.36
C GLU A 56 -13.57 24.09 0.59
N ARG A 57 -13.94 23.60 -0.60
CA ARG A 57 -13.04 22.85 -1.48
C ARG A 57 -11.81 23.67 -1.89
N ALA A 58 -12.01 24.94 -2.26
CA ALA A 58 -10.92 25.84 -2.63
C ALA A 58 -9.96 26.11 -1.45
N ARG A 59 -10.48 26.15 -0.22
CA ARG A 59 -9.67 26.27 0.99
C ARG A 59 -8.84 25.01 1.23
N LEU A 60 -9.43 23.82 1.12
CA LEU A 60 -8.68 22.56 1.22
C LEU A 60 -7.57 22.46 0.17
N TYR A 61 -7.88 22.84 -1.08
CA TYR A 61 -6.87 22.94 -2.14
C TYR A 61 -5.70 23.84 -1.73
N SER A 62 -6.01 25.03 -1.20
CA SER A 62 -4.99 26.00 -0.79
C SER A 62 -4.09 25.45 0.33
N ILE A 63 -4.67 24.80 1.34
CA ILE A 63 -3.92 24.16 2.45
C ILE A 63 -2.98 23.08 1.90
N GLY A 64 -3.50 22.18 1.06
CA GLY A 64 -2.71 21.09 0.49
C GLY A 64 -1.60 21.60 -0.43
N MET A 65 -1.90 22.55 -1.32
CA MET A 65 -0.89 23.16 -2.19
C MET A 65 0.19 23.90 -1.40
N GLU A 66 -0.17 24.60 -0.33
CA GLU A 66 0.82 25.26 0.53
C GLU A 66 1.80 24.26 1.14
N ALA A 67 1.32 23.11 1.62
CA ALA A 67 2.18 22.06 2.14
C ALA A 67 3.07 21.43 1.05
N ILE A 68 2.51 21.17 -0.13
CA ILE A 68 3.24 20.63 -1.29
C ILE A 68 4.36 21.59 -1.72
N GLU A 69 4.07 22.88 -1.88
CA GLU A 69 5.04 23.88 -2.33
C GLU A 69 6.16 24.13 -1.31
N LYS A 70 5.91 23.85 -0.03
CA LYS A 70 6.95 23.82 1.01
C LYS A 70 7.83 22.56 0.98
N GLY A 71 7.61 21.64 0.02
CA GLY A 71 8.34 20.38 -0.08
C GLY A 71 7.96 19.35 0.99
N GLN A 72 6.77 19.48 1.59
CA GLN A 72 6.40 18.69 2.76
C GLN A 72 5.74 17.34 2.43
N LEU A 73 5.50 17.05 1.14
CA LEU A 73 4.82 15.84 0.68
C LEU A 73 5.80 14.84 0.02
N ALA A 74 5.76 13.60 0.49
CA ALA A 74 6.33 12.44 -0.19
C ALA A 74 5.22 11.58 -0.81
N LEU A 75 5.46 11.11 -2.04
CA LEU A 75 4.71 10.02 -2.66
C LEU A 75 5.52 8.72 -2.50
N VAL A 76 5.02 7.80 -1.68
CA VAL A 76 5.59 6.45 -1.56
C VAL A 76 4.80 5.51 -2.46
N ILE A 77 5.49 4.81 -3.37
CA ILE A 77 4.88 3.87 -4.30
C ILE A 77 5.25 2.46 -3.87
N LEU A 78 4.23 1.66 -3.53
CA LEU A 78 4.40 0.26 -3.16
C LEU A 78 4.63 -0.58 -4.42
N ASN A 79 5.86 -1.04 -4.61
CA ASN A 79 6.35 -1.72 -5.81
C ASN A 79 7.03 -3.07 -5.48
N GLY A 80 6.59 -3.73 -4.41
CA GLY A 80 7.11 -5.04 -4.00
C GLY A 80 6.61 -6.23 -4.85
N GLY A 81 5.57 -6.02 -5.67
CA GLY A 81 4.87 -7.07 -6.40
C GLY A 81 5.43 -7.39 -7.80
N MET A 82 5.51 -8.68 -8.09
CA MET A 82 5.79 -9.20 -9.43
C MET A 82 4.50 -9.32 -10.25
N ALA A 83 4.54 -8.97 -11.53
CA ALA A 83 3.47 -9.17 -12.48
C ALA A 83 3.57 -10.55 -13.13
N THR A 84 3.33 -11.60 -12.34
CA THR A 84 3.37 -13.00 -12.83
C THR A 84 2.44 -13.24 -14.02
N ARG A 85 1.28 -12.58 -14.05
CA ARG A 85 0.32 -12.59 -15.18
C ARG A 85 0.77 -11.81 -16.42
N PHE A 86 1.83 -11.01 -16.31
CA PHE A 86 2.45 -10.25 -17.41
C PHE A 86 3.83 -10.81 -17.78
N GLY A 87 4.03 -12.12 -17.60
CA GLY A 87 5.29 -12.78 -17.96
C GLY A 87 6.40 -12.68 -16.90
N GLY A 88 6.06 -12.29 -15.65
CA GLY A 88 7.00 -12.32 -14.54
C GLY A 88 7.92 -11.09 -14.43
N LEU A 89 7.52 -9.96 -15.01
CA LEU A 89 8.22 -8.68 -14.82
C LEU A 89 7.85 -8.02 -13.49
N VAL A 90 8.64 -7.03 -13.05
CA VAL A 90 8.23 -6.14 -11.95
C VAL A 90 6.97 -5.39 -12.36
N LYS A 91 5.94 -5.33 -11.50
CA LYS A 91 4.66 -4.70 -11.89
C LYS A 91 4.82 -3.23 -12.28
N GLY A 92 5.64 -2.48 -11.53
CA GLY A 92 5.85 -1.06 -11.78
C GLY A 92 6.52 -0.71 -13.13
N ILE A 93 7.29 -1.64 -13.72
CA ILE A 93 7.99 -1.40 -15.00
C ILE A 93 7.19 -1.85 -16.22
N VAL A 94 6.03 -2.49 -16.01
CA VAL A 94 5.13 -2.90 -17.10
C VAL A 94 4.66 -1.66 -17.85
N GLU A 95 4.81 -1.68 -19.17
CA GLU A 95 4.30 -0.64 -20.06
C GLU A 95 2.77 -0.58 -20.03
N VAL A 96 2.25 0.63 -19.91
CA VAL A 96 0.81 0.93 -19.91
C VAL A 96 0.39 1.42 -21.30
N PHE A 97 1.04 2.48 -21.80
CA PHE A 97 0.91 2.97 -23.18
C PHE A 97 2.09 3.89 -23.55
N ASP A 98 2.34 4.05 -24.85
CA ASP A 98 3.36 4.93 -25.43
C ASP A 98 4.77 4.76 -24.82
N GLY A 99 5.15 3.53 -24.48
CA GLY A 99 6.44 3.24 -23.85
C GLY A 99 6.55 3.68 -22.39
N MET A 100 5.49 4.22 -21.79
CA MET A 100 5.45 4.64 -20.38
C MET A 100 4.98 3.50 -19.48
N SER A 101 5.77 3.23 -18.45
CA SER A 101 5.45 2.24 -17.40
C SER A 101 4.47 2.78 -16.35
N PHE A 102 3.93 1.91 -15.49
CA PHE A 102 3.13 2.33 -14.32
C PHE A 102 3.88 3.35 -13.45
N LEU A 103 5.15 3.08 -13.13
CA LEU A 103 5.99 4.00 -12.36
C LEU A 103 6.15 5.36 -13.06
N GLU A 104 6.42 5.34 -14.36
CA GLU A 104 6.60 6.55 -15.15
C GLU A 104 5.32 7.40 -15.16
N LEU A 105 4.15 6.79 -15.43
CA LEU A 105 2.88 7.49 -15.43
C LEU A 105 2.55 8.09 -14.05
N LYS A 106 2.71 7.31 -12.98
CA LYS A 106 2.40 7.77 -11.62
C LYS A 106 3.28 8.94 -11.20
N ILE A 107 4.59 8.86 -11.47
CA ILE A 107 5.55 9.93 -11.17
C ILE A 107 5.28 11.18 -12.01
N ARG A 108 5.16 11.04 -13.34
CA ARG A 108 4.94 12.19 -14.23
C ARG A 108 3.61 12.87 -13.95
N THR A 109 2.55 12.11 -13.65
CA THR A 109 1.24 12.69 -13.32
C THR A 109 1.31 13.47 -12.00
N ALA A 110 1.98 12.94 -10.97
CA ALA A 110 2.23 13.68 -9.74
C ALA A 110 3.08 14.93 -9.95
N MET A 111 4.08 14.89 -10.84
CA MET A 111 4.91 16.08 -11.17
C MET A 111 4.13 17.21 -11.84
N ARG A 112 2.99 16.91 -12.50
CA ARG A 112 2.10 17.94 -13.05
C ARG A 112 1.36 18.70 -11.96
N ILE A 113 1.25 18.13 -10.76
CA ILE A 113 0.68 18.80 -9.59
C ILE A 113 1.74 19.73 -9.00
N SER A 114 2.96 19.23 -8.75
CA SER A 114 4.08 20.07 -8.32
C SER A 114 5.45 19.41 -8.53
N ASP A 115 6.45 20.24 -8.79
CA ASP A 115 7.85 19.82 -8.85
C ASP A 115 8.51 19.68 -7.46
N LYS A 116 7.78 19.91 -6.38
CA LYS A 116 8.26 19.79 -4.99
C LYS A 116 8.02 18.43 -4.34
N ILE A 117 7.20 17.57 -4.97
CA ILE A 117 6.89 16.24 -4.44
C ILE A 117 8.13 15.34 -4.50
N SER A 118 8.48 14.72 -3.38
CA SER A 118 9.55 13.70 -3.33
C SER A 118 8.98 12.31 -3.59
N PHE A 119 9.73 11.43 -4.24
CA PHE A 119 9.28 10.09 -4.60
C PHE A 119 10.12 9.01 -3.91
N TYR A 120 9.44 8.04 -3.30
CA TYR A 120 10.07 6.92 -2.63
C TYR A 120 9.46 5.62 -3.15
N ILE A 121 10.30 4.73 -3.70
CA ILE A 121 9.84 3.47 -4.27
C ILE A 121 10.16 2.34 -3.28
N MET A 122 9.12 1.71 -2.73
CA MET A 122 9.25 0.56 -1.85
C MET A 122 9.32 -0.71 -2.70
N ASN A 123 10.51 -1.26 -2.86
CA ASN A 123 10.75 -2.49 -3.59
C ASN A 123 10.72 -3.72 -2.66
N SER A 124 10.82 -4.90 -3.25
CA SER A 124 11.15 -6.14 -2.57
C SER A 124 12.46 -6.70 -3.11
N PHE A 125 12.99 -7.76 -2.49
CA PHE A 125 14.14 -8.50 -3.01
C PHE A 125 13.93 -8.99 -4.46
N SER A 126 12.69 -9.17 -4.90
CA SER A 126 12.35 -9.61 -6.26
C SER A 126 12.24 -8.44 -7.25
N THR A 127 12.00 -7.21 -6.78
CA THR A 127 11.73 -6.06 -7.66
C THR A 127 12.85 -5.02 -7.69
N GLU A 128 13.76 -5.02 -6.72
CA GLU A 128 14.82 -4.02 -6.58
C GLU A 128 15.67 -3.85 -7.85
N GLU A 129 16.26 -4.94 -8.35
CA GLU A 129 17.19 -4.90 -9.48
C GLU A 129 16.50 -4.46 -10.78
N GLY A 130 15.34 -5.04 -11.09
CA GLY A 130 14.56 -4.68 -12.27
C GLY A 130 14.08 -3.23 -12.23
N THR A 131 13.70 -2.74 -11.04
CA THR A 131 13.29 -1.34 -10.86
C THR A 131 14.46 -0.39 -11.05
N LYS A 132 15.61 -0.67 -10.42
CA LYS A 132 16.82 0.15 -10.55
C LYS A 132 17.26 0.27 -12.00
N LYS A 133 17.36 -0.86 -12.71
CA LYS A 133 17.72 -0.88 -14.13
C LYS A 133 16.76 -0.06 -14.99
N HIS A 134 15.46 -0.19 -14.76
CA HIS A 134 14.45 0.59 -15.50
C HIS A 134 14.61 2.10 -15.30
N PHE A 135 14.84 2.54 -14.05
CA PHE A 135 15.10 3.96 -13.79
C PHE A 135 16.40 4.44 -14.46
N GLU A 136 17.47 3.65 -14.44
CA GLU A 136 18.73 3.99 -15.14
C GLU A 136 18.52 4.12 -16.66
N GLU A 137 17.86 3.14 -17.29
CA GLU A 137 17.54 3.14 -18.73
C GLU A 137 16.65 4.32 -19.14
N LYS A 138 15.74 4.73 -18.25
CA LYS A 138 14.83 5.86 -18.45
C LYS A 138 15.38 7.19 -17.93
N ASN A 139 16.66 7.25 -17.56
CA ASN A 139 17.33 8.43 -17.01
C ASN A 139 16.54 9.08 -15.84
N TYR A 140 16.00 8.24 -14.95
CA TYR A 140 15.18 8.63 -13.81
C TYR A 140 14.02 9.56 -14.18
N PHE A 141 13.48 9.42 -15.39
CA PHE A 141 12.46 10.30 -15.96
C PHE A 141 12.83 11.79 -15.95
N GLY A 142 14.13 12.11 -15.83
CA GLY A 142 14.67 13.47 -15.77
C GLY A 142 14.79 14.08 -14.36
N ILE A 143 14.55 13.32 -13.28
CA ILE A 143 14.55 13.83 -11.88
C ILE A 143 15.29 12.90 -10.89
N PRO A 144 16.55 12.49 -11.15
CA PRO A 144 17.27 11.51 -10.33
C PRO A 144 17.39 11.89 -8.85
N GLU A 145 17.48 13.17 -8.52
CA GLU A 145 17.63 13.67 -7.15
C GLU A 145 16.37 13.52 -6.30
N ARG A 146 15.19 13.45 -6.94
CA ARG A 146 13.87 13.38 -6.28
C ARG A 146 13.35 11.95 -6.11
N ILE A 147 14.04 10.95 -6.66
CA ILE A 147 13.63 9.55 -6.61
C ILE A 147 14.57 8.79 -5.69
N LYS A 148 14.03 8.30 -4.58
CA LYS A 148 14.71 7.39 -3.64
C LYS A 148 14.05 6.02 -3.70
N MET A 149 14.81 4.99 -3.33
CA MET A 149 14.33 3.62 -3.28
C MET A 149 14.75 3.00 -1.96
N PHE A 150 13.87 2.20 -1.39
CA PHE A 150 14.15 1.38 -0.23
C PHE A 150 13.46 0.02 -0.42
N ASN A 151 13.83 -0.96 0.39
CA ASN A 151 13.26 -2.29 0.28
C ASN A 151 12.45 -2.62 1.52
N GLN A 152 11.30 -3.24 1.30
CA GLN A 152 10.60 -4.01 2.32
C GLN A 152 11.44 -5.21 2.75
N PHE A 153 11.09 -5.77 3.91
CA PHE A 153 11.75 -6.91 4.50
C PHE A 153 11.57 -8.18 3.66
N ILE A 154 12.29 -9.24 4.06
CA ILE A 154 12.21 -10.57 3.44
C ILE A 154 11.92 -11.63 4.50
N ALA A 155 11.17 -12.67 4.16
CA ALA A 155 11.00 -13.84 5.02
C ALA A 155 11.02 -15.14 4.19
N PRO A 156 11.43 -16.28 4.77
CA PRO A 156 11.38 -17.57 4.10
C PRO A 156 9.95 -18.13 4.09
N ARG A 157 9.52 -18.67 2.95
CA ARG A 157 8.29 -19.44 2.85
C ARG A 157 8.43 -20.77 3.60
N ILE A 158 7.31 -21.26 4.13
CA ILE A 158 7.21 -22.62 4.66
C ILE A 158 6.21 -23.43 3.84
N ASN A 159 6.38 -24.75 3.78
CA ASN A 159 5.37 -25.66 3.23
C ASN A 159 4.23 -25.89 4.24
N GLU A 160 3.23 -26.70 3.87
CA GLU A 160 2.10 -27.01 4.76
C GLU A 160 2.50 -27.71 6.08
N LYS A 161 3.68 -28.35 6.12
CA LYS A 161 4.26 -28.97 7.33
C LYS A 161 5.03 -27.98 8.21
N GLY A 162 5.14 -26.73 7.78
CA GLY A 162 5.92 -25.68 8.44
C GLY A 162 7.43 -25.80 8.25
N GLU A 163 7.90 -26.58 7.27
CA GLU A 163 9.31 -26.69 6.91
C GLU A 163 9.68 -25.62 5.89
N PHE A 164 10.90 -25.08 5.94
CA PHE A 164 11.33 -24.08 4.96
C PHE A 164 11.23 -24.62 3.54
N PHE A 165 10.54 -23.87 2.68
CA PHE A 165 10.38 -24.21 1.28
C PHE A 165 11.69 -23.98 0.53
N ARG A 166 12.26 -25.05 -0.02
CA ARG A 166 13.57 -25.06 -0.71
C ARG A 166 13.54 -25.69 -2.10
N GLN A 167 12.34 -25.98 -2.62
CA GLN A 167 12.21 -26.61 -3.92
C GLN A 167 12.39 -25.59 -5.06
N GLY A 168 12.88 -26.06 -6.20
CA GLY A 168 12.96 -25.28 -7.43
C GLY A 168 13.92 -24.09 -7.35
N ASP A 169 13.44 -22.93 -7.79
CA ASP A 169 14.22 -21.69 -7.82
C ASP A 169 14.48 -21.19 -6.38
N PRO A 170 15.75 -21.04 -5.94
CA PRO A 170 16.07 -20.57 -4.60
C PRO A 170 15.42 -19.24 -4.20
N THR A 171 15.10 -18.37 -5.17
CA THR A 171 14.42 -17.09 -4.92
C THR A 171 12.95 -17.28 -4.55
N LYS A 172 12.30 -18.35 -5.02
CA LYS A 172 10.93 -18.71 -4.66
C LYS A 172 10.81 -19.26 -3.25
N GLY A 173 11.92 -19.55 -2.59
CA GLY A 173 11.97 -19.83 -1.15
C GLY A 173 11.62 -18.64 -0.26
N TYR A 174 11.50 -17.43 -0.81
CA TYR A 174 11.31 -16.20 -0.02
C TYR A 174 10.14 -15.34 -0.51
N TYR A 175 9.65 -14.48 0.36
CA TYR A 175 8.59 -13.52 0.07
C TYR A 175 8.84 -12.21 0.83
N GLY A 176 8.16 -11.14 0.43
CA GLY A 176 8.09 -9.91 1.21
C GLY A 176 6.91 -9.96 2.17
N PRO A 177 7.05 -9.61 3.46
CA PRO A 177 6.00 -9.67 4.50
C PRO A 177 4.77 -8.77 4.33
N GLY A 178 4.27 -8.54 3.12
CA GLY A 178 3.10 -7.71 2.85
C GLY A 178 3.38 -6.21 2.86
N HIS A 179 2.39 -5.41 2.45
CA HIS A 179 2.53 -3.96 2.37
C HIS A 179 2.45 -3.26 3.73
N GLY A 180 1.98 -3.93 4.78
CA GLY A 180 2.04 -3.42 6.15
C GLY A 180 3.45 -3.27 6.70
N ASP A 181 4.46 -3.78 5.98
CA ASP A 181 5.87 -3.61 6.30
C ASP A 181 6.41 -2.19 6.01
N PHE A 182 5.65 -1.38 5.26
CA PHE A 182 6.01 -0.01 4.89
C PHE A 182 6.56 0.85 6.05
N PRO A 183 5.85 1.05 7.18
CA PRO A 183 6.32 1.88 8.29
C PRO A 183 7.70 1.44 8.80
N TYR A 184 7.93 0.14 8.94
CA TYR A 184 9.19 -0.41 9.47
C TYR A 184 10.31 -0.26 8.44
N ALA A 185 10.08 -0.68 7.20
CA ALA A 185 11.07 -0.60 6.13
C ALA A 185 11.49 0.86 5.84
N PHE A 186 10.54 1.80 5.88
CA PHE A 186 10.83 3.22 5.65
C PHE A 186 11.63 3.85 6.81
N LYS A 187 11.40 3.40 8.04
CA LYS A 187 12.16 3.79 9.23
C LYS A 187 13.57 3.18 9.24
N GLU A 188 13.69 1.87 9.06
CA GLU A 188 14.96 1.13 9.11
C GLU A 188 15.91 1.49 7.95
N SER A 189 15.37 1.86 6.79
CA SER A 189 16.18 2.37 5.69
C SER A 189 16.80 3.76 5.97
N GLY A 190 16.34 4.45 7.01
CA GLY A 190 16.71 5.84 7.30
C GLY A 190 16.02 6.88 6.43
N GLU A 191 15.23 6.46 5.43
CA GLU A 191 14.58 7.37 4.49
C GLU A 191 13.45 8.20 5.14
N LEU A 192 12.75 7.66 6.15
CA LEU A 192 11.83 8.44 6.96
C LEU A 192 12.55 9.61 7.65
N LYS A 193 13.69 9.34 8.27
CA LYS A 193 14.48 10.38 8.95
C LYS A 193 15.01 11.41 7.95
N ASN A 194 15.54 10.96 6.81
CA ASN A 194 16.04 11.85 5.76
C ASN A 194 14.93 12.78 5.23
N PHE A 195 13.72 12.24 5.04
CA PHE A 195 12.55 13.00 4.62
C PHE A 195 12.16 14.06 5.66
N GLU A 196 12.09 13.68 6.92
CA GLU A 196 11.74 14.59 8.03
C GLU A 196 12.81 15.68 8.24
N ASP A 197 14.09 15.32 8.20
CA ASP A 197 15.20 16.27 8.31
C ASP A 197 15.19 17.31 7.17
N ALA A 198 14.67 16.94 6.00
CA ALA A 198 14.48 17.83 4.85
C ALA A 198 13.22 18.70 4.95
N GLY A 199 12.46 18.62 6.06
CA GLY A 199 11.21 19.37 6.29
C GLY A 199 9.94 18.65 5.83
N GLY A 200 10.04 17.38 5.43
CA GLY A 200 8.92 16.51 5.11
C GLY A 200 7.96 16.33 6.28
N LYS A 201 6.66 16.26 6.00
CA LYS A 201 5.60 16.11 7.02
C LYS A 201 4.51 15.12 6.67
N TYR A 202 4.18 15.01 5.39
CA TYR A 202 3.05 14.24 4.91
C TYR A 202 3.52 13.21 3.91
N ILE A 203 3.00 12.00 4.04
CA ILE A 203 3.30 10.90 3.13
C ILE A 203 1.98 10.43 2.54
N PHE A 204 1.89 10.39 1.22
CA PHE A 204 0.84 9.66 0.52
C PHE A 204 1.43 8.36 -0.01
N PHE A 205 0.87 7.22 0.39
CA PHE A 205 1.35 5.91 -0.08
C PHE A 205 0.24 5.06 -0.67
N SER A 206 0.56 4.37 -1.76
CA SER A 206 -0.40 3.54 -2.50
C SER A 206 0.28 2.52 -3.43
N ASN A 207 -0.48 1.52 -3.88
CA ASN A 207 0.00 0.51 -4.81
C ASN A 207 0.40 1.10 -6.18
N VAL A 208 1.46 0.56 -6.79
CA VAL A 208 1.93 0.97 -8.12
C VAL A 208 0.91 0.74 -9.23
N ASP A 209 0.04 -0.26 -9.07
CA ASP A 209 -0.95 -0.66 -10.08
C ASP A 209 -2.27 0.12 -10.00
N ASN A 210 -2.48 0.93 -8.96
CA ASN A 210 -3.57 1.90 -8.90
C ASN A 210 -3.08 3.27 -9.41
N LEU A 211 -3.40 3.58 -10.67
CA LEU A 211 -3.02 4.84 -11.32
C LEU A 211 -3.92 6.03 -10.94
N GLY A 212 -5.09 5.78 -10.33
CA GLY A 212 -5.96 6.83 -9.78
C GLY A 212 -5.51 7.36 -8.43
N ALA A 213 -4.67 6.60 -7.72
CA ALA A 213 -4.05 7.02 -6.48
C ALA A 213 -2.94 8.06 -6.72
N LEU A 214 -3.35 9.31 -6.84
CA LEU A 214 -2.51 10.50 -7.07
C LEU A 214 -2.50 11.43 -5.85
N PRO A 215 -1.45 12.26 -5.66
CA PRO A 215 -1.37 13.18 -4.52
C PRO A 215 -2.22 14.44 -4.73
N ILE A 216 -3.55 14.30 -4.63
CA ILE A 216 -4.52 15.39 -4.87
C ILE A 216 -4.47 16.42 -3.73
N PRO A 217 -4.22 17.71 -3.99
CA PRO A 217 -4.06 18.74 -2.96
C PRO A 217 -5.25 18.87 -2.01
N GLU A 218 -6.47 18.74 -2.50
CA GLU A 218 -7.66 18.90 -1.64
C GLU A 218 -7.81 17.76 -0.63
N ILE A 219 -7.34 16.55 -0.97
CA ILE A 219 -7.32 15.43 -0.03
C ILE A 219 -6.21 15.64 1.01
N LEU A 220 -5.05 16.14 0.60
CA LEU A 220 -4.01 16.53 1.56
C LEU A 220 -4.52 17.63 2.50
N GLY A 221 -5.21 18.65 1.97
CA GLY A 221 -5.83 19.69 2.76
C GLY A 221 -6.86 19.14 3.75
N TYR A 222 -7.69 18.19 3.31
CA TYR A 222 -8.62 17.48 4.19
C TYR A 222 -7.89 16.74 5.31
N HIS A 223 -6.84 15.99 4.98
CA HIS A 223 -6.02 15.25 5.95
C HIS A 223 -5.44 16.20 7.01
N ILE A 224 -4.82 17.30 6.57
CA ILE A 224 -4.24 18.32 7.45
C ILE A 224 -5.28 18.93 8.38
N GLU A 225 -6.45 19.29 7.84
CA GLU A 225 -7.53 19.91 8.62
C GLU A 225 -8.17 18.93 9.60
N SER A 226 -8.34 17.67 9.21
CA SER A 226 -8.96 16.66 10.07
C SER A 226 -8.19 16.44 11.38
N GLY A 227 -6.90 16.77 11.40
CA GLY A 227 -6.01 16.48 12.52
C GLY A 227 -5.71 14.99 12.71
N ALA A 228 -6.19 14.13 11.80
CA ALA A 228 -5.93 12.70 11.85
C ALA A 228 -4.44 12.41 11.62
N GLU A 229 -3.95 11.34 12.25
CA GLU A 229 -2.60 10.83 12.02
C GLU A 229 -2.53 10.07 10.70
N LEU A 230 -3.63 9.43 10.32
CA LEU A 230 -3.80 8.71 9.06
C LEU A 230 -5.16 9.03 8.44
N THR A 231 -5.23 9.16 7.12
CA THR A 231 -6.49 9.18 6.38
C THR A 231 -6.49 8.08 5.32
N ALA A 232 -7.44 7.15 5.41
CA ALA A 232 -7.65 6.10 4.43
C ALA A 232 -8.68 6.54 3.38
N GLU A 233 -8.39 6.31 2.11
CA GLU A 233 -9.33 6.55 1.01
C GLU A 233 -10.22 5.33 0.79
N GLU A 234 -11.52 5.57 0.83
CA GLU A 234 -12.56 4.55 0.71
C GLU A 234 -13.40 4.83 -0.56
N ALA A 235 -13.52 3.86 -1.44
CA ALA A 235 -14.37 3.99 -2.63
C ALA A 235 -15.72 3.33 -2.38
N GLU A 236 -16.75 3.74 -3.12
CA GLU A 236 -18.05 3.06 -3.09
C GLU A 236 -17.89 1.59 -3.49
N LYS A 237 -18.50 0.71 -2.70
CA LYS A 237 -18.45 -0.74 -2.89
C LYS A 237 -19.34 -1.15 -4.06
N ALA A 238 -18.76 -1.79 -5.07
CA ALA A 238 -19.47 -2.35 -6.21
C ALA A 238 -19.76 -3.85 -6.00
N PRO A 239 -20.79 -4.41 -6.68
CA PRO A 239 -21.03 -5.85 -6.67
C PRO A 239 -19.79 -6.64 -7.13
N GLY A 240 -19.34 -7.57 -6.29
CA GLY A 240 -18.17 -8.42 -6.57
C GLY A 240 -16.84 -7.87 -6.07
N ASP A 241 -16.81 -6.68 -5.44
CA ASP A 241 -15.61 -6.22 -4.74
C ASP A 241 -15.30 -7.11 -3.53
N GLU A 242 -14.11 -7.67 -3.53
CA GLU A 242 -13.51 -8.39 -2.41
C GLU A 242 -12.33 -7.56 -1.89
N GLY A 243 -12.34 -7.23 -0.60
CA GLY A 243 -11.30 -6.43 0.02
C GLY A 243 -11.69 -5.99 1.43
N GLY A 244 -10.76 -5.31 2.10
CA GLY A 244 -11.00 -4.72 3.40
C GLY A 244 -11.99 -3.55 3.36
N ALA A 245 -12.58 -3.26 4.51
CA ALA A 245 -13.47 -2.13 4.70
C ALA A 245 -13.40 -1.62 6.16
N PRO A 246 -13.72 -0.34 6.41
CA PRO A 246 -13.78 0.23 7.74
C PRO A 246 -14.95 -0.35 8.54
N ALA A 247 -14.67 -0.84 9.75
CA ALA A 247 -15.64 -1.42 10.67
C ALA A 247 -15.37 -1.00 12.11
N LEU A 248 -16.40 -1.05 12.95
CA LEU A 248 -16.27 -0.88 14.39
C LEU A 248 -15.86 -2.22 15.00
N VAL A 249 -14.63 -2.31 15.50
CA VAL A 249 -14.09 -3.47 16.21
C VAL A 249 -14.01 -3.12 17.70
N ASP A 250 -14.82 -3.78 18.52
CA ASP A 250 -15.00 -3.47 19.94
C ASP A 250 -15.23 -1.96 20.22
N GLY A 251 -15.95 -1.30 19.30
CA GLY A 251 -16.30 0.12 19.38
C GLY A 251 -15.26 1.09 18.81
N ARG A 252 -14.09 0.63 18.35
CA ARG A 252 -13.09 1.46 17.64
C ARG A 252 -13.25 1.30 16.13
N LEU A 253 -13.33 2.42 15.41
CA LEU A 253 -13.37 2.41 13.95
C LEU A 253 -11.96 2.15 13.40
N GLN A 254 -11.81 1.09 12.61
CA GLN A 254 -10.55 0.68 11.99
C GLN A 254 -10.81 -0.09 10.68
N LEU A 255 -9.80 -0.27 9.85
CA LEU A 255 -9.87 -1.18 8.71
C LEU A 255 -9.88 -2.62 9.18
N VAL A 256 -10.68 -3.43 8.50
CA VAL A 256 -10.72 -4.88 8.64
C VAL A 256 -10.63 -5.47 7.25
N GLU A 257 -9.68 -6.38 7.04
CA GLU A 257 -9.54 -7.06 5.75
C GLU A 257 -10.67 -8.04 5.48
N GLY A 258 -10.96 -8.27 4.19
CA GLY A 258 -12.11 -9.08 3.77
C GLY A 258 -12.14 -10.48 4.40
N PHE A 259 -10.98 -11.13 4.49
CA PHE A 259 -10.84 -12.46 5.09
C PHE A 259 -10.83 -12.45 6.64
N ALA A 260 -10.69 -11.28 7.25
CA ALA A 260 -10.60 -11.12 8.71
C ALA A 260 -11.96 -10.84 9.35
N PHE A 261 -13.00 -10.56 8.56
CA PHE A 261 -14.36 -10.42 9.08
C PHE A 261 -14.87 -11.71 9.73
N PRO A 262 -15.58 -11.64 10.88
CA PRO A 262 -16.20 -12.80 11.51
C PRO A 262 -17.18 -13.52 10.58
N GLU A 263 -17.24 -14.85 10.70
CA GLU A 263 -18.22 -15.66 9.98
C GLU A 263 -19.65 -15.19 10.30
N GLY A 264 -20.44 -14.94 9.27
CA GLY A 264 -21.82 -14.44 9.40
C GLY A 264 -21.95 -12.92 9.49
N PHE A 265 -20.85 -12.16 9.53
CA PHE A 265 -20.94 -10.71 9.37
C PHE A 265 -21.30 -10.36 7.91
N ASP A 266 -22.36 -9.56 7.76
CA ASP A 266 -22.82 -9.11 6.45
C ASP A 266 -22.05 -7.85 6.02
N THR A 267 -20.97 -8.05 5.25
CA THR A 267 -20.12 -6.96 4.75
C THR A 267 -20.82 -6.06 3.73
N SER A 268 -22.03 -6.40 3.25
CA SER A 268 -22.81 -5.51 2.38
C SER A 268 -23.37 -4.29 3.13
N LYS A 269 -23.39 -4.35 4.47
CA LYS A 269 -23.79 -3.24 5.34
C LYS A 269 -22.76 -2.10 5.37
N ILE A 270 -21.55 -2.33 4.88
CA ILE A 270 -20.51 -1.31 4.76
C ILE A 270 -20.53 -0.82 3.30
N PRO A 271 -20.94 0.42 3.03
CA PRO A 271 -21.18 0.92 1.66
C PRO A 271 -19.89 1.26 0.90
N VAL A 272 -18.74 1.14 1.56
CA VAL A 272 -17.43 1.47 1.02
C VAL A 272 -16.46 0.31 1.19
N PHE A 273 -15.34 0.36 0.48
CA PHE A 273 -14.21 -0.55 0.64
C PHE A 273 -12.89 0.20 0.45
N ASN A 274 -11.83 -0.37 1.01
CA ASN A 274 -10.53 0.26 1.12
C ASN A 274 -9.81 0.32 -0.23
N CYS A 275 -9.36 1.52 -0.62
CA CYS A 275 -8.58 1.70 -1.85
C CYS A 275 -7.11 1.26 -1.71
N ASN A 276 -6.66 1.00 -0.48
CA ASN A 276 -5.25 0.83 -0.12
C ASN A 276 -4.39 2.04 -0.54
N SER A 277 -4.93 3.23 -0.30
CA SER A 277 -4.33 4.54 -0.53
C SER A 277 -4.48 5.36 0.74
N TYR A 278 -3.37 5.83 1.30
CA TYR A 278 -3.36 6.44 2.62
C TYR A 278 -2.51 7.69 2.67
N TRP A 279 -2.98 8.66 3.44
CA TRP A 279 -2.26 9.86 3.84
C TRP A 279 -1.83 9.70 5.29
N VAL A 280 -0.58 9.98 5.61
CA VAL A 280 -0.08 9.81 6.97
C VAL A 280 0.88 10.93 7.34
N ASN A 281 0.78 11.41 8.57
CA ASN A 281 1.78 12.30 9.16
C ASN A 281 3.08 11.51 9.37
N SER A 282 4.22 12.02 8.89
CA SER A 282 5.50 11.33 9.00
C SER A 282 5.85 11.00 10.46
N GLU A 283 5.53 11.92 11.38
CA GLU A 283 5.78 11.73 12.81
C GLU A 283 5.00 10.55 13.40
N ALA A 284 3.82 10.23 12.86
CA ALA A 284 3.02 9.10 13.31
C ALA A 284 3.71 7.76 13.03
N LEU A 285 4.55 7.69 11.98
CA LEU A 285 5.33 6.50 11.64
C LEU A 285 6.52 6.26 12.60
N ARG A 286 6.81 7.18 13.52
CA ARG A 286 7.83 6.98 14.56
C ARG A 286 7.37 6.01 15.65
N LYS A 287 6.04 5.84 15.81
CA LYS A 287 5.44 4.91 16.77
C LYS A 287 5.92 3.49 16.51
N ASN A 288 5.89 2.67 17.55
CA ASN A 288 6.05 1.23 17.39
C ASN A 288 4.67 0.63 17.16
N PHE A 289 4.54 -0.09 16.05
CA PHE A 289 3.34 -0.83 15.72
C PHE A 289 3.60 -2.30 16.05
N ASP A 290 2.64 -2.95 16.71
CA ASP A 290 2.62 -4.41 16.88
C ASP A 290 1.54 -4.95 15.94
N LEU A 291 1.77 -4.77 14.63
CA LEU A 291 0.77 -5.10 13.63
C LEU A 291 0.43 -6.60 13.68
N PRO A 292 -0.84 -6.98 13.47
CA PRO A 292 -1.21 -8.38 13.33
C PRO A 292 -0.46 -9.06 12.18
N TRP A 293 -0.03 -10.30 12.41
CA TRP A 293 0.46 -11.20 11.38
C TRP A 293 -0.70 -12.02 10.83
N TYR A 294 -0.81 -12.14 9.51
CA TYR A 294 -1.79 -13.00 8.85
C TYR A 294 -1.13 -14.12 8.09
N ILE A 295 -1.73 -15.31 8.14
CA ILE A 295 -1.31 -16.44 7.32
C ILE A 295 -1.90 -16.29 5.92
N VAL A 296 -1.03 -16.21 4.91
CA VAL A 296 -1.42 -16.15 3.51
C VAL A 296 -0.96 -17.42 2.80
N GLU A 297 -1.90 -18.12 2.20
CA GLU A 297 -1.64 -19.30 1.38
C GLU A 297 -1.39 -18.87 -0.08
N LYS A 298 -0.29 -19.32 -0.67
CA LYS A 298 0.06 -19.09 -2.09
C LYS A 298 0.49 -20.40 -2.73
N GLU A 299 0.73 -20.35 -4.04
CA GLU A 299 1.38 -21.42 -4.80
C GLU A 299 2.79 -20.99 -5.22
N ALA A 300 3.78 -21.85 -5.01
CA ALA A 300 5.14 -21.70 -5.53
C ALA A 300 5.62 -23.06 -6.07
N ASP A 301 6.08 -23.10 -7.32
CA ASP A 301 6.48 -24.31 -8.03
C ASP A 301 5.43 -25.45 -7.93
N SER A 302 4.16 -25.08 -8.10
CA SER A 302 3.01 -26.00 -8.02
C SER A 302 2.80 -26.67 -6.66
N GLU A 303 3.46 -26.18 -5.61
CA GLU A 303 3.20 -26.55 -4.22
C GLU A 303 2.55 -25.40 -3.46
N LYS A 304 1.68 -25.76 -2.52
CA LYS A 304 1.10 -24.81 -1.59
C LYS A 304 2.15 -24.39 -0.57
N VAL A 305 2.29 -23.08 -0.41
CA VAL A 305 3.24 -22.44 0.49
C VAL A 305 2.54 -21.45 1.40
N ILE A 306 3.08 -21.30 2.59
CA ILE A 306 2.56 -20.44 3.65
C ILE A 306 3.49 -19.24 3.84
N GLN A 307 2.87 -18.09 4.01
CA GLN A 307 3.51 -16.78 4.23
C GLN A 307 2.84 -16.12 5.44
N PHE A 308 3.59 -15.26 6.13
CA PHE A 308 3.10 -14.42 7.21
C PHE A 308 3.21 -12.97 6.74
N GLU A 309 2.10 -12.28 6.58
CA GLU A 309 2.08 -10.93 6.02
C GLU A 309 1.44 -9.93 6.99
N HIS A 310 1.98 -8.72 7.01
CA HIS A 310 1.32 -7.54 7.57
C HIS A 310 0.55 -6.78 6.50
N ILE A 311 -0.51 -6.09 6.94
CA ILE A 311 -1.40 -5.34 6.06
C ILE A 311 -1.41 -3.88 6.50
N ALA A 312 -1.20 -2.98 5.54
CA ALA A 312 -1.07 -1.55 5.83
C ALA A 312 -2.33 -0.93 6.45
N GLY A 313 -3.51 -1.49 6.16
CA GLY A 313 -4.77 -1.04 6.76
C GLY A 313 -4.78 -1.14 8.29
N ASP A 314 -4.03 -2.09 8.85
CA ASP A 314 -3.93 -2.29 10.30
C ASP A 314 -3.22 -1.14 11.03
N LEU A 315 -2.58 -0.21 10.31
CA LEU A 315 -2.13 1.05 10.90
C LEU A 315 -3.27 1.82 11.58
N THR A 316 -4.50 1.68 11.08
CA THR A 316 -5.70 2.30 11.68
C THR A 316 -6.04 1.78 13.07
N ILE A 317 -5.53 0.60 13.45
CA ILE A 317 -5.66 0.07 14.82
C ILE A 317 -4.91 0.98 15.81
N PHE A 318 -3.76 1.54 15.38
CA PHE A 318 -2.81 2.26 16.24
C PHE A 318 -2.84 3.78 16.07
N LEU A 319 -3.34 4.25 14.93
CA LEU A 319 -3.37 5.66 14.56
C LEU A 319 -4.78 6.23 14.66
N GLU A 320 -4.88 7.47 15.15
CA GLU A 320 -6.12 8.22 15.08
C GLU A 320 -6.43 8.52 13.61
N SER A 321 -7.45 7.86 13.08
CA SER A 321 -7.65 7.72 11.64
C SER A 321 -8.94 8.37 11.18
N ALA A 322 -8.89 9.02 10.02
CA ALA A 322 -10.06 9.45 9.27
C ALA A 322 -10.29 8.52 8.06
N PHE A 323 -11.55 8.35 7.68
CA PHE A 323 -11.94 7.56 6.51
C PHE A 323 -12.64 8.50 5.54
N LEU A 324 -12.07 8.66 4.34
CA LEU A 324 -12.55 9.61 3.34
C LEU A 324 -13.17 8.86 2.18
N ARG A 325 -14.46 9.07 1.94
CA ARG A 325 -15.13 8.60 0.72
C ARG A 325 -14.61 9.38 -0.48
N VAL A 326 -14.11 8.66 -1.48
CA VAL A 326 -13.56 9.22 -2.70
C VAL A 326 -14.25 8.68 -3.96
N SER A 327 -14.11 9.41 -5.07
CA SER A 327 -14.64 8.97 -6.38
C SER A 327 -13.97 7.68 -6.83
N ARG A 328 -14.74 6.61 -6.99
CA ARG A 328 -14.24 5.30 -7.43
C ARG A 328 -13.52 5.40 -8.78
N ASP A 329 -14.18 6.03 -9.76
CA ASP A 329 -13.70 6.08 -11.15
C ASP A 329 -12.43 6.91 -11.32
N GLU A 330 -12.14 7.80 -10.36
CA GLU A 330 -10.96 8.67 -10.39
C GLU A 330 -9.84 8.19 -9.48
N ARG A 331 -10.16 7.52 -8.36
CA ARG A 331 -9.20 7.22 -7.29
C ARG A 331 -8.89 5.75 -7.13
N PHE A 332 -9.79 4.87 -7.57
CA PHE A 332 -9.63 3.44 -7.48
C PHE A 332 -9.64 2.79 -8.86
N PHE A 333 -8.46 2.81 -9.48
CA PHE A 333 -8.26 2.26 -10.81
C PHE A 333 -7.11 1.23 -10.82
N PRO A 334 -7.27 0.07 -10.16
CA PRO A 334 -6.24 -0.96 -10.13
C PRO A 334 -6.22 -1.82 -11.39
N VAL A 335 -5.05 -2.00 -11.99
CA VAL A 335 -4.88 -2.86 -13.18
C VAL A 335 -4.24 -4.19 -12.79
N LYS A 336 -5.03 -5.27 -12.70
CA LYS A 336 -4.55 -6.58 -12.20
C LYS A 336 -4.12 -7.56 -13.29
N ARG A 337 -4.71 -7.47 -14.49
CA ARG A 337 -4.46 -8.37 -15.63
C ARG A 337 -4.21 -7.60 -16.93
N PRO A 338 -3.56 -8.21 -17.94
CA PRO A 338 -3.34 -7.57 -19.23
C PRO A 338 -4.64 -7.13 -19.92
N GLU A 339 -5.71 -7.90 -19.78
CA GLU A 339 -7.02 -7.57 -20.35
C GLU A 339 -7.62 -6.32 -19.68
N ASP A 340 -7.45 -6.19 -18.36
CA ASP A 340 -7.88 -5.01 -17.61
C ASP A 340 -7.17 -3.76 -18.14
N LEU A 341 -5.87 -3.87 -18.43
CA LEU A 341 -5.07 -2.77 -18.98
C LEU A 341 -5.62 -2.33 -20.34
N GLU A 342 -5.85 -3.29 -21.24
CA GLU A 342 -6.32 -3.00 -22.59
C GLU A 342 -7.69 -2.31 -22.59
N ASN A 343 -8.64 -2.83 -21.81
CA ASN A 343 -9.97 -2.26 -21.66
C ASN A 343 -9.97 -0.85 -21.03
N SER A 344 -8.90 -0.53 -20.30
CA SER A 344 -8.82 0.69 -19.50
C SER A 344 -7.96 1.79 -20.10
N ARG A 345 -7.27 1.55 -21.22
CA ARG A 345 -6.27 2.51 -21.76
C ARG A 345 -6.84 3.91 -21.97
N GLU A 346 -8.04 4.03 -22.54
CA GLU A 346 -8.66 5.34 -22.80
C GLU A 346 -9.00 6.08 -21.50
N ALA A 347 -9.56 5.38 -20.52
CA ALA A 347 -9.84 5.94 -19.21
C ALA A 347 -8.55 6.37 -18.49
N LEU A 348 -7.50 5.53 -18.53
CA LEU A 348 -6.19 5.83 -17.97
C LEU A 348 -5.51 7.02 -18.65
N ARG A 349 -5.66 7.17 -19.97
CA ARG A 349 -5.20 8.34 -20.72
C ARG A 349 -5.86 9.62 -20.22
N LYS A 350 -7.18 9.60 -20.08
CA LYS A 350 -7.93 10.75 -19.53
C LYS A 350 -7.49 11.07 -18.10
N LEU A 351 -7.35 10.06 -17.26
CA LEU A 351 -6.98 10.18 -15.84
C LEU A 351 -5.56 10.73 -15.65
N THR A 352 -4.61 10.26 -16.45
CA THR A 352 -3.20 10.67 -16.38
C THR A 352 -2.89 11.89 -17.25
N GLY A 353 -3.82 12.30 -18.12
CA GLY A 353 -3.72 13.42 -19.04
C GLY A 353 -2.73 13.20 -20.19
N TYR A 354 -2.70 12.00 -20.77
CA TYR A 354 -1.79 11.61 -21.85
C TYR A 354 -2.51 11.11 -23.10
#